data_AF-A0A844X9E1-F1
#
_entry.id   AF-A0A844X9E1-F1
#
_cell.length_a   1.000
_cell.length_b   1.000
_cell.length_c   1.000
_cell.angle_alpha   90.00
_cell.angle_beta   90.00
_cell.angle_gamma   90.00
#
_symmetry.space_group_name_H-M   'P 1'
#
loop_
_entity.id
_entity.type
_entity.pdbx_description
1 polymer ?
#
loop_
_entity_poly.entity_id
_entity_poly.type
_entity_poly.pdbx_seq_one_letter_code
_entity_poly.pdbx_strand_id
1 'polypeptide(L)'
;MRWAALGEAGQVVAMLAGIEPERPSREVRNFSALIRDADQWRRDLADNGCIDLAAVMEPGISALLAINARGADCKPAALALWKEFVAARDAMLALLPPSGQLGPRRSA
;
A
#
# COMPACT_ATOMS: atom_id res chain seq x y z
N MET A 1 6.43 -2.66 -10.57
CA MET A 1 5.48 -2.07 -9.60
C MET A 1 4.19 -2.89 -9.41
N ARG A 2 3.95 -3.37 -8.18
CA ARG A 2 2.81 -4.25 -7.77
C ARG A 2 1.75 -3.55 -6.91
N TRP A 3 1.65 -2.22 -7.03
CA TRP A 3 0.90 -1.37 -6.10
C TRP A 3 -0.57 -1.77 -5.86
N ALA A 4 -1.31 -2.12 -6.91
CA ALA A 4 -2.72 -2.50 -6.77
C ALA A 4 -2.90 -3.75 -5.88
N ALA A 5 -2.06 -4.77 -6.08
CA ALA A 5 -2.09 -6.00 -5.29
C ALA A 5 -1.75 -5.74 -3.81
N LEU A 6 -0.83 -4.81 -3.53
CA LEU A 6 -0.55 -4.37 -2.15
C LEU A 6 -1.77 -3.71 -1.52
N GLY A 7 -2.50 -2.90 -2.28
CA GLY A 7 -3.77 -2.32 -1.86
C GLY A 7 -4.79 -3.39 -1.45
N GLU A 8 -5.00 -4.39 -2.29
CA GLU A 8 -5.91 -5.52 -2.02
C GLU A 8 -5.46 -6.32 -0.77
N ALA A 9 -4.16 -6.61 -0.67
CA ALA A 9 -3.59 -7.27 0.51
C ALA A 9 -3.84 -6.47 1.79
N GLY A 10 -3.70 -5.14 1.75
CA GLY A 10 -4.03 -4.25 2.87
C GLY A 10 -5.50 -4.32 3.30
N GLN A 11 -6.43 -4.47 2.34
CA GLN A 11 -7.86 -4.65 2.63
C GLN A 11 -8.12 -5.98 3.35
N VAL A 12 -7.46 -7.07 2.91
CA VAL A 12 -7.54 -8.38 3.58
C VAL A 12 -7.05 -8.29 5.03
N VAL A 13 -5.91 -7.62 5.27
CA VAL A 13 -5.38 -7.46 6.64
C VAL A 13 -6.32 -6.61 7.50
N ALA A 14 -6.93 -5.55 6.94
CA ALA A 14 -7.95 -4.76 7.64
C ALA A 14 -9.16 -5.62 8.07
N MET A 15 -9.66 -6.47 7.16
CA MET A 15 -10.75 -7.39 7.47
C MET A 15 -10.37 -8.39 8.58
N LEU A 16 -9.15 -8.97 8.53
CA LEU A 16 -8.64 -9.88 9.56
C LEU A 16 -8.46 -9.18 10.93
N ALA A 17 -8.15 -7.89 10.91
CA ALA A 17 -8.07 -7.07 12.12
C ALA A 17 -9.45 -6.68 12.68
N GLY A 18 -10.54 -6.94 11.95
CA GLY A 18 -11.90 -6.57 12.33
C GLY A 18 -12.17 -5.07 12.25
N ILE A 19 -11.45 -4.36 11.39
CA ILE A 19 -11.68 -2.93 11.12
C ILE A 19 -12.28 -2.76 9.73
N GLU A 20 -13.11 -1.74 9.58
CA GLU A 20 -13.65 -1.37 8.27
C GLU A 20 -12.49 -0.92 7.36
N PRO A 21 -12.32 -1.54 6.18
CA PRO A 21 -11.26 -1.13 5.28
C PRO A 21 -11.42 0.32 4.80
N GLU A 22 -10.32 1.08 4.81
CA GLU A 22 -10.33 2.45 4.33
C GLU A 22 -10.67 2.50 2.83
N ARG A 23 -11.58 3.41 2.44
CA ARG A 23 -11.80 3.71 1.03
C ARG A 23 -10.56 4.40 0.46
N PRO A 24 -9.88 3.80 -0.54
CA PRO A 24 -8.63 4.36 -1.03
C PRO A 24 -8.84 5.75 -1.61
N SER A 25 -7.89 6.66 -1.35
CA SER A 25 -7.92 8.02 -1.92
C SER A 25 -7.66 8.01 -3.43
N ARG A 26 -7.77 9.17 -4.08
CA ARG A 26 -7.45 9.30 -5.51
C ARG A 26 -5.97 9.06 -5.76
N GLU A 27 -5.10 9.52 -4.87
CA GLU A 27 -3.65 9.32 -4.92
C GLU A 27 -3.32 7.83 -4.80
N VAL A 28 -3.93 7.12 -3.84
CA VAL A 28 -3.75 5.67 -3.69
C VAL A 28 -4.16 4.96 -4.98
N ARG A 29 -5.34 5.24 -5.53
CA ARG A 29 -5.79 4.55 -6.76
C ARG A 29 -4.90 4.84 -7.98
N ASN A 30 -4.35 6.05 -8.10
CA ASN A 30 -3.61 6.49 -9.27
C ASN A 30 -2.08 6.49 -9.07
N PHE A 31 -1.57 5.98 -7.94
CA PHE A 31 -0.17 6.07 -7.57
C PHE A 31 0.78 5.64 -8.69
N SER A 32 0.55 4.47 -9.29
CA SER A 32 1.39 3.95 -10.37
C SER A 32 1.40 4.80 -11.64
N ALA A 33 0.38 5.64 -11.85
CA ALA A 33 0.39 6.63 -12.92
C ALA A 33 1.12 7.90 -12.47
N LEU A 34 0.81 8.41 -11.28
CA LEU A 34 1.35 9.66 -10.74
C LEU A 34 2.86 9.61 -10.50
N ILE A 35 3.40 8.47 -10.03
CA ILE A 35 4.82 8.32 -9.74
C ILE A 35 5.68 8.23 -11.02
N ARG A 36 5.09 7.91 -12.18
CA ARG A 36 5.83 7.83 -13.46
C ARG A 36 6.46 9.17 -13.84
N ASP A 37 5.79 10.26 -13.48
CA ASP A 37 6.22 11.63 -13.77
C ASP A 37 7.26 12.17 -12.77
N ALA A 38 7.64 11.39 -11.74
CA ALA A 38 8.64 11.78 -10.75
C ALA A 38 10.08 11.61 -11.25
N ASP A 39 11.06 12.12 -10.50
CA ASP A 39 12.47 11.83 -10.77
C ASP A 39 12.78 10.33 -10.63
N GLN A 40 13.79 9.85 -11.37
CA GLN A 40 14.15 8.42 -11.40
C GLN A 40 14.38 7.85 -9.99
N TRP A 41 15.09 8.58 -9.12
CA TRP A 41 15.38 8.11 -7.76
C TRP A 41 14.10 7.89 -6.92
N ARG A 42 13.04 8.69 -7.14
CA ARG A 42 11.74 8.52 -6.47
C ARG A 42 11.01 7.29 -6.98
N ARG A 43 11.08 7.03 -8.29
CA ARG A 43 10.52 5.83 -8.90
C ARG A 43 11.21 4.57 -8.38
N ASP A 44 12.53 4.58 -8.32
CA ASP A 44 13.31 3.44 -7.83
C ASP A 44 13.02 3.16 -6.35
N LEU A 45 12.97 4.23 -5.53
CA LEU A 45 12.61 4.11 -4.12
C LEU A 45 11.18 3.58 -3.93
N ALA A 46 10.23 4.04 -4.75
CA ALA A 46 8.85 3.54 -4.71
C ALA A 46 8.72 2.07 -5.15
N ASP A 47 9.47 1.65 -6.19
CA ASP A 47 9.42 0.25 -6.64
C ASP A 47 10.10 -0.68 -5.61
N ASN A 48 11.23 -0.28 -5.04
CA ASN A 48 11.87 -1.00 -3.92
C ASN A 48 10.95 -1.07 -2.70
N GLY A 49 10.29 0.04 -2.34
CA GLY A 49 9.32 0.05 -1.24
C GLY A 49 8.14 -0.88 -1.49
N CYS A 50 7.68 -1.04 -2.74
CA CYS A 50 6.67 -2.04 -3.09
C CYS A 50 7.18 -3.48 -2.93
N ILE A 51 8.44 -3.74 -3.27
CA ILE A 51 9.07 -5.06 -3.12
C ILE A 51 9.20 -5.40 -1.63
N ASP A 52 9.72 -4.48 -0.83
CA ASP A 52 9.90 -4.64 0.61
C ASP A 52 8.55 -4.86 1.31
N LEU A 53 7.54 -4.06 0.96
CA LEU A 53 6.21 -4.21 1.54
C LEU A 53 5.57 -5.56 1.17
N ALA A 54 5.75 -6.04 -0.07
CA ALA A 54 5.28 -7.36 -0.46
C ALA A 54 5.96 -8.47 0.34
N ALA A 55 7.28 -8.36 0.55
CA ALA A 55 8.07 -9.34 1.31
C ALA A 55 7.64 -9.45 2.79
N VAL A 56 7.02 -8.41 3.35
CA VAL A 56 6.42 -8.43 4.70
C VAL A 56 4.97 -8.92 4.66
N MET A 57 4.18 -8.44 3.71
CA MET A 57 2.73 -8.70 3.63
C MET A 57 2.42 -10.16 3.30
N GLU A 58 3.11 -10.77 2.33
CA GLU A 58 2.85 -12.15 1.90
C GLU A 58 3.00 -13.18 3.04
N PRO A 59 4.13 -13.24 3.78
CA PRO A 59 4.24 -14.15 4.92
C PRO A 59 3.35 -13.72 6.09
N GLY A 60 3.17 -12.41 6.33
CA GLY A 60 2.31 -11.90 7.39
C GLY A 60 0.86 -12.36 7.23
N ILE A 61 0.28 -12.21 6.03
CA ILE A 61 -1.07 -12.69 5.72
C ILE A 61 -1.14 -14.21 5.85
N SER A 62 -0.16 -14.93 5.32
CA SER A 62 -0.13 -16.40 5.42
C SER A 62 -0.15 -16.88 6.88
N ALA A 63 0.60 -16.22 7.76
CA ALA A 63 0.61 -16.52 9.18
C ALA A 63 -0.75 -16.21 9.85
N LEU A 64 -1.35 -15.06 9.54
CA LEU A 64 -2.67 -14.69 10.08
C LEU A 64 -3.76 -15.66 9.65
N LEU A 65 -3.77 -16.09 8.38
CA LEU A 65 -4.70 -17.10 7.88
C LEU A 65 -4.51 -18.44 8.59
N ALA A 66 -3.27 -18.86 8.84
CA ALA A 66 -2.97 -20.10 9.55
C ALA A 66 -3.42 -20.06 11.02
N ILE A 67 -3.26 -18.92 11.70
CA ILE A 67 -3.76 -18.70 13.07
C ILE A 67 -5.29 -18.76 13.09
N ASN A 68 -5.94 -18.02 12.17
CA ASN A 68 -7.39 -17.98 12.06
C ASN A 68 -7.99 -19.35 11.74
N ALA A 69 -7.36 -20.14 10.85
CA ALA A 69 -7.79 -21.50 10.52
C ALA A 69 -7.73 -22.47 11.71
N ARG A 70 -6.91 -22.18 12.73
CA ARG A 70 -6.83 -22.95 13.99
C ARG A 70 -7.84 -22.46 15.04
N GLY A 71 -8.68 -21.49 14.70
CA GLY A 71 -9.66 -20.90 15.62
C GLY A 71 -9.06 -19.95 16.66
N ALA A 72 -7.79 -19.57 16.52
CA ALA A 72 -7.14 -18.61 17.40
C ALA A 72 -7.40 -17.16 16.95
N ASP A 73 -7.44 -16.23 17.90
CA ASP A 73 -7.63 -14.82 17.59
C ASP A 73 -6.37 -14.22 16.94
N CYS A 74 -6.47 -13.85 15.66
CA CYS A 74 -5.41 -13.19 14.91
C CYS A 74 -5.55 -11.66 14.87
N LYS A 75 -6.63 -11.08 15.41
CA LYS A 75 -6.93 -9.65 15.28
C LYS A 75 -5.83 -8.72 15.79
N PRO A 76 -5.18 -8.97 16.95
CA PRO A 76 -4.12 -8.07 17.43
C PRO A 76 -2.92 -8.04 16.49
N ALA A 77 -2.53 -9.20 15.95
CA ALA A 77 -1.42 -9.30 14.99
C ALA A 77 -1.80 -8.69 13.63
N ALA A 78 -3.05 -8.90 13.17
CA ALA A 78 -3.55 -8.29 11.95
C ALA A 78 -3.59 -6.76 12.06
N LEU A 79 -4.01 -6.22 13.22
CA LEU A 79 -4.03 -4.78 13.45
C LEU A 79 -2.62 -4.17 13.42
N ALA A 80 -1.63 -4.86 13.97
CA ALA A 80 -0.24 -4.43 13.90
C ALA A 80 0.26 -4.38 12.45
N LEU A 81 0.07 -5.48 11.68
CA LEU A 81 0.46 -5.53 10.27
C LEU A 81 -0.26 -4.47 9.44
N TRP A 82 -1.55 -4.22 9.70
CA TRP A 82 -2.31 -3.19 9.00
C TRP A 82 -1.75 -1.79 9.24
N LYS A 83 -1.36 -1.46 10.48
CA LYS A 83 -0.74 -0.16 10.80
C LYS A 83 0.59 0.03 10.07
N GLU A 84 1.42 -1.01 10.03
CA GLU A 84 2.68 -0.98 9.28
C GLU A 84 2.43 -0.80 7.77
N PHE A 85 1.44 -1.50 7.22
CA PHE A 85 1.02 -1.33 5.83
C PHE A 85 0.58 0.11 5.53
N VAL A 86 -0.26 0.71 6.38
CA VAL A 86 -0.73 2.09 6.21
C VAL A 86 0.46 3.06 6.28
N ALA A 87 1.35 2.92 7.26
CA ALA A 87 2.52 3.77 7.38
C ALA A 87 3.44 3.68 6.15
N ALA A 88 3.71 2.47 5.66
CA ALA A 88 4.52 2.25 4.46
C ALA A 88 3.86 2.81 3.19
N ARG A 89 2.54 2.61 3.05
CA ARG A 89 1.72 3.18 1.96
C ARG A 89 1.81 4.71 1.97
N ASP A 90 1.64 5.33 3.12
CA ASP A 90 1.64 6.79 3.25
C ASP A 90 3.04 7.37 2.98
N ALA A 91 4.10 6.66 3.39
CA ALA A 91 5.48 7.01 3.03
C ALA A 91 5.72 6.91 1.51
N MET A 92 5.16 5.90 0.83
CA MET A 92 5.22 5.81 -0.63
C MET A 92 4.45 6.94 -1.31
N LEU A 93 3.27 7.32 -0.81
CA LEU A 93 2.50 8.46 -1.32
C LEU A 93 3.28 9.77 -1.19
N ALA A 94 4.09 9.95 -0.14
CA ALA A 94 4.93 11.13 0.03
C ALA A 94 6.05 11.26 -1.02
N LEU A 95 6.34 10.20 -1.80
CA LEU A 95 7.26 10.25 -2.93
C LEU A 95 6.64 10.85 -4.19
N LEU A 96 5.32 11.01 -4.23
CA LEU A 96 4.65 11.64 -5.37
C LEU A 96 5.20 13.05 -5.59
N PRO A 97 5.29 13.51 -6.85
CA PRO A 97 5.67 14.89 -7.11
C PRO A 97 4.66 15.83 -6.42
N PRO A 98 5.11 16.94 -5.82
CA PRO A 98 4.19 17.92 -5.27
C PRO A 98 3.21 18.36 -6.37
N SER A 99 1.94 18.49 -6.02
CA SER A 99 0.85 18.95 -6.89
C SER A 99 1.09 20.38 -7.36
N GLY A 100 2.05 20.59 -8.25
CA GLY A 100 2.63 21.91 -8.47
C GLY A 100 3.61 22.01 -9.62
N GLN A 101 3.59 21.10 -10.60
CA GLN A 101 4.12 21.34 -11.96
C GLN A 101 3.38 20.44 -12.98
N LEU A 102 2.05 20.54 -13.04
CA LEU A 102 1.38 20.21 -14.30
C LEU A 102 1.81 21.28 -15.30
N GLY A 103 2.81 20.95 -16.13
CA GLY A 103 3.14 21.71 -17.33
C GLY A 103 1.88 21.99 -18.16
N PRO A 104 1.90 23.01 -19.04
CA PRO A 104 0.71 23.64 -19.58
C PRO A 104 -0.30 22.61 -20.09
N ARG A 105 -1.57 22.80 -19.69
CA ARG A 105 -2.71 22.04 -20.22
C ARG A 105 -2.58 22.01 -21.74
N ARG A 106 -2.42 20.83 -22.31
CA ARG A 106 -2.53 20.63 -23.76
C ARG A 106 -3.99 20.85 -24.12
N SER A 107 -4.35 22.09 -24.42
CA SER A 107 -5.58 22.44 -25.12
C SER A 107 -5.47 21.86 -26.53
N ALA A 108 -6.47 21.07 -26.90
CA ALA A 108 -6.63 20.50 -28.25
C ALA A 108 -6.85 21.59 -29.31
#